data_AF-A0A4Y7SG86-F1
#
_entry.id   AF-A0A4Y7SG86-F1
#
_cell.length_a   1.000
_cell.length_b   1.000
_cell.length_c   1.000
_cell.angle_alpha   90.00
_cell.angle_beta   90.00
_cell.angle_gamma   90.00
#
_symmetry.space_group_name_H-M   'P 1'
#
loop_
_entity.id
_entity.type
_entity.pdbx_description
1 polymer ?
#
loop_
_entity_poly.entity_id
_entity_poly.type
_entity_poly.pdbx_seq_one_letter_code
_entity_poly.pdbx_strand_id
1 'polypeptide(L)'
;MEAHRNRELKWMNLLSTSVPSQARKSKKIRKLLLDGVPASVRYMVWSHLTDGKARFVPGVYPQLCKRGRVPASEVIEREVGRGSWFARDEQGQLRVLSDAGGGVVQLLQAYLNMVPDIQYTPGLPHIVGQLLLLAPEEDAFWIFISIMDTHIRPYFSSGSIQMEVDSALFSRALEVNDAQVAKKLLVDMGINPNAICQPWFTSLFVGCLPAEYLTRTWDLFLYDGIPFLFRVGLAIVSFVRRQLLNCTSEETALSLLHRPPPLTLPPSPENYLSFVYSIKLKDDDVKKQRIKMEAQVKRQTQQQPRGANTAGSISLPRV
;
A
#
# COMPACT_ATOMS: atom_id res chain seq x y z
N MET A 1 22.42 13.24 19.60
CA MET A 1 22.07 12.03 20.37
C MET A 1 20.97 12.28 21.41
N GLU A 2 21.06 13.32 22.24
CA GLU A 2 20.08 13.61 23.30
C GLU A 2 18.64 13.86 22.79
N ALA A 3 18.49 14.64 21.72
CA ALA A 3 17.17 14.87 21.09
C ALA A 3 16.51 13.60 20.54
N HIS A 4 17.31 12.62 20.09
CA HIS A 4 16.81 11.32 19.62
C HIS A 4 16.31 10.49 20.80
N ARG A 5 17.12 10.37 21.87
CA ARG A 5 16.74 9.67 23.10
C ARG A 5 15.49 10.26 23.75
N ASN A 6 15.36 11.58 23.75
CA ASN A 6 14.17 12.26 24.27
C ASN A 6 12.90 11.95 23.45
N ARG A 7 13.01 11.82 22.11
CA ARG A 7 11.88 11.39 21.27
C ARG A 7 11.50 9.93 21.53
N GLU A 8 12.50 9.06 21.68
CA GLU A 8 12.28 7.65 21.99
C GLU A 8 11.55 7.46 23.33
N LEU A 9 12.01 8.14 24.38
CA LEU A 9 11.36 8.11 25.70
C LEU A 9 9.91 8.63 25.65
N LYS A 10 9.65 9.69 24.87
CA LYS A 10 8.28 10.21 24.68
C LYS A 10 7.37 9.15 24.03
N TRP A 11 7.87 8.42 23.04
CA TRP A 11 7.14 7.34 22.40
C TRP A 11 6.91 6.17 23.36
N MET A 12 7.94 5.69 24.05
CA MET A 12 7.79 4.59 25.02
C MET A 12 6.78 4.90 26.13
N ASN A 13 6.84 6.12 26.70
CA ASN A 13 5.89 6.57 27.71
C ASN A 13 4.46 6.71 27.16
N LEU A 14 4.31 7.13 25.90
CA LEU A 14 3.00 7.19 25.27
C LEU A 14 2.45 5.79 25.03
N LEU A 15 3.25 4.87 24.51
CA LEU A 15 2.83 3.50 24.18
C LEU A 15 2.43 2.71 25.43
N SER A 16 3.02 2.99 26.59
CA SER A 16 2.67 2.33 27.86
C SER A 16 1.39 2.86 28.50
N THR A 17 0.96 4.07 28.16
CA THR A 17 -0.19 4.75 28.81
C THR A 17 -1.42 4.88 27.91
N SER A 18 -1.24 4.76 26.60
CA SER A 18 -2.33 4.89 25.63
C SER A 18 -2.95 3.53 25.29
N VAL A 19 -4.25 3.55 24.96
CA VAL A 19 -4.99 2.37 24.55
C VAL A 19 -4.89 2.22 23.02
N PRO A 20 -4.34 1.10 22.49
CA PRO A 20 -4.15 0.90 21.05
C PRO A 20 -5.42 1.10 20.21
N SER A 21 -6.57 0.59 20.66
CA SER A 21 -7.86 0.73 19.95
C SER A 21 -8.35 2.18 19.82
N GLN A 22 -7.81 3.10 20.61
CA GLN A 22 -8.10 4.54 20.56
C GLN A 22 -6.98 5.35 19.87
N ALA A 23 -5.88 4.70 19.47
CA ALA A 23 -4.67 5.39 19.05
C ALA A 23 -4.92 6.34 17.88
N ARG A 24 -5.68 5.91 16.87
CA ARG A 24 -6.02 6.68 15.67
C ARG A 24 -6.92 7.90 15.92
N LYS A 25 -7.49 8.03 17.13
CA LYS A 25 -8.28 9.20 17.55
C LYS A 25 -7.48 10.17 18.43
N SER A 26 -6.28 9.78 18.84
CA SER A 26 -5.45 10.55 19.77
C SER A 26 -4.69 11.67 19.06
N LYS A 27 -5.09 12.91 19.32
CA LYS A 27 -4.36 14.11 18.87
C LYS A 27 -2.90 14.13 19.35
N LYS A 28 -2.62 13.56 20.53
CA LYS A 28 -1.26 13.45 21.08
C LYS A 28 -0.39 12.53 20.24
N ILE A 29 -0.94 11.37 19.84
CA ILE A 29 -0.25 10.44 18.93
C ILE A 29 -0.02 11.10 17.59
N ARG A 30 -1.05 11.72 17.01
CA ARG A 30 -0.92 12.44 15.73
C ARG A 30 0.21 13.46 15.77
N LYS A 31 0.31 14.24 16.84
CA LYS A 31 1.39 15.22 17.01
C LYS A 31 2.77 14.54 17.02
N LEU A 32 2.96 13.47 17.80
CA LEU A 32 4.24 12.77 17.82
C LEU A 32 4.58 12.11 16.48
N LEU A 33 3.59 11.62 15.74
CA LEU A 33 3.82 11.07 14.40
C LEU A 33 4.33 12.15 13.45
N LEU A 34 3.79 13.36 13.52
CA LEU A 34 4.26 14.52 12.74
C LEU A 34 5.67 14.96 13.16
N ASP A 35 6.01 14.87 14.45
CA ASP A 35 7.36 15.18 14.97
C ASP A 35 8.42 14.11 14.60
N GLY A 36 7.98 12.94 14.13
CA GLY A 36 8.81 11.83 13.68
C GLY A 36 8.92 10.67 14.67
N VAL A 37 8.97 9.45 14.12
CA VAL A 37 9.11 8.20 14.88
C VAL A 37 10.56 7.71 14.78
N PRO A 38 11.29 7.55 15.91
CA PRO A 38 12.62 6.94 15.90
C PRO A 38 12.59 5.50 15.40
N ALA A 39 13.63 5.07 14.66
CA ALA A 39 13.69 3.73 14.08
C ALA A 39 13.61 2.62 15.15
N SER A 40 14.21 2.84 16.32
CA SER A 40 14.25 1.91 17.46
C SER A 40 12.88 1.49 18.00
N VAL A 41 11.86 2.36 17.87
CA VAL A 41 10.51 2.13 18.40
C VAL A 41 9.45 2.03 17.31
N ARG A 42 9.84 2.12 16.02
CA ARG A 42 8.89 2.28 14.92
C ARG A 42 7.93 1.11 14.79
N TYR A 43 8.42 -0.13 14.84
CA TYR A 43 7.54 -1.29 14.77
C TYR A 43 6.57 -1.36 15.96
N MET A 44 6.98 -0.92 17.14
CA MET A 44 6.12 -0.86 18.32
C MET A 44 5.00 0.17 18.13
N VAL A 45 5.32 1.32 17.51
CA VAL A 45 4.33 2.34 17.14
C VAL A 45 3.36 1.80 16.09
N TRP A 46 3.85 1.12 15.05
CA TRP A 46 2.99 0.52 14.01
C TRP A 46 2.08 -0.58 14.57
N SER A 47 2.62 -1.46 15.43
CA SER A 47 1.85 -2.46 16.17
C SER A 47 0.76 -1.82 17.04
N HIS A 48 1.07 -0.70 17.69
CA HIS A 48 0.11 0.04 18.51
C HIS A 48 -0.97 0.74 17.67
N LEU A 49 -0.61 1.38 16.56
CA LEU A 49 -1.57 2.06 15.66
C LEU A 49 -2.54 1.08 14.99
N THR A 50 -2.08 -0.15 14.75
CA THR A 50 -2.89 -1.21 14.14
C THR A 50 -3.62 -2.06 15.17
N ASP A 51 -3.46 -1.81 16.47
CA ASP A 51 -3.96 -2.71 17.52
C ASP A 51 -3.52 -4.18 17.30
N GLY A 52 -2.32 -4.38 16.74
CA GLY A 52 -1.82 -5.69 16.34
C GLY A 52 -1.67 -6.65 17.52
N LYS A 53 -1.34 -6.13 18.71
CA LYS A 53 -1.23 -6.92 19.95
C LYS A 53 -2.55 -7.52 20.40
N ALA A 54 -3.70 -6.89 20.11
CA ALA A 54 -5.00 -7.49 20.42
C ALA A 54 -5.30 -8.73 19.57
N ARG A 55 -4.61 -8.88 18.43
CA ARG A 55 -4.72 -10.04 17.54
C ARG A 55 -3.71 -11.13 17.86
N PHE A 56 -2.67 -10.83 18.65
CA PHE A 56 -1.61 -11.76 18.97
C PHE A 56 -2.17 -12.97 19.74
N VAL A 57 -1.96 -14.16 19.18
CA VAL A 57 -2.28 -15.43 19.83
C VAL A 57 -1.00 -16.28 19.91
N PRO A 58 -0.48 -16.55 21.11
CA PRO A 58 0.76 -17.33 21.28
C PRO A 58 0.71 -18.66 20.53
N GLY A 59 1.77 -18.95 19.77
CA GLY A 59 1.96 -20.23 19.08
C GLY A 59 1.18 -20.40 17.77
N VAL A 60 0.27 -19.49 17.42
CA VAL A 60 -0.47 -19.57 16.16
C VAL A 60 0.43 -19.35 14.95
N TYR A 61 1.31 -18.34 14.97
CA TYR A 61 2.22 -18.08 13.86
C TYR A 61 3.14 -19.27 13.56
N PRO A 62 3.87 -19.85 14.55
CA PRO A 62 4.66 -21.06 14.33
C PRO A 62 3.86 -22.27 13.80
N GLN A 63 2.58 -22.42 14.18
CA GLN A 63 1.72 -23.48 13.65
C GLN A 63 1.34 -23.23 12.19
N LEU A 64 1.04 -21.98 11.82
CA LEU A 64 0.74 -21.62 10.43
C LEU A 64 1.96 -21.83 9.52
N CYS A 65 3.16 -21.49 9.99
CA CYS A 65 4.41 -21.74 9.26
C CYS A 65 4.64 -23.24 8.95
N LYS A 66 4.10 -24.15 9.77
CA LYS A 66 4.19 -25.61 9.55
C LYS A 66 3.20 -26.15 8.51
N ARG A 67 2.19 -25.37 8.11
CA ARG A 67 1.20 -25.80 7.09
C ARG A 67 1.80 -25.92 5.69
N GLY A 68 2.95 -25.27 5.45
CA GLY A 68 3.73 -25.43 4.23
C GLY A 68 3.16 -24.65 3.04
N ARG A 69 3.32 -25.24 1.84
CA ARG A 69 3.09 -24.56 0.56
C ARG A 69 1.61 -24.21 0.34
N VAL A 70 1.39 -23.11 -0.37
CA VAL A 70 0.10 -22.62 -0.88
C VAL A 70 0.14 -22.60 -2.41
N PRO A 71 -0.99 -22.46 -3.12
CA PRO A 71 -1.00 -22.41 -4.58
C PRO A 71 -0.06 -21.35 -5.19
N ALA A 72 0.18 -20.24 -4.48
CA ALA A 72 1.08 -19.18 -4.90
C ALA A 72 2.57 -19.39 -4.51
N SER A 73 2.94 -20.47 -3.83
CA SER A 73 4.29 -20.66 -3.26
C SER A 73 5.41 -20.52 -4.28
N GLU A 74 5.30 -21.15 -5.45
CA GLU A 74 6.33 -21.07 -6.49
C GLU A 74 6.50 -19.65 -7.03
N VAL A 75 5.39 -18.91 -7.17
CA VAL A 75 5.42 -17.52 -7.63
C VAL A 75 6.05 -16.64 -6.56
N ILE A 76 5.69 -16.82 -5.29
CA ILE A 76 6.29 -16.10 -4.16
C ILE A 76 7.79 -16.34 -4.11
N GLU A 77 8.22 -17.61 -4.11
CA GLU A 77 9.63 -18.02 -4.07
C GLU A 77 10.43 -17.43 -5.23
N ARG A 78 9.88 -17.49 -6.45
CA ARG A 78 10.53 -16.92 -7.65
C ARG A 78 10.62 -15.39 -7.58
N GLU A 79 9.55 -14.71 -7.19
CA GLU A 79 9.52 -13.24 -7.11
C GLU A 79 10.44 -12.71 -6.02
N VAL A 80 10.46 -13.37 -4.86
CA VAL A 80 11.40 -13.06 -3.78
C VAL A 80 12.84 -13.38 -4.20
N GLY A 81 13.07 -14.53 -4.85
CA GLY A 81 14.39 -14.97 -5.34
C GLY A 81 14.97 -14.08 -6.44
N ARG A 82 14.13 -13.35 -7.20
CA ARG A 82 14.58 -12.34 -8.17
C ARG A 82 15.19 -11.09 -7.51
N GLY A 83 15.08 -10.93 -6.18
CA GLY A 83 15.77 -9.89 -5.42
C GLY A 83 15.34 -8.44 -5.71
N SER A 84 14.46 -8.18 -6.68
CA SER A 84 14.18 -6.85 -7.23
C SER A 84 13.55 -5.84 -6.24
N TRP A 85 13.13 -6.28 -5.05
CA TRP A 85 12.10 -5.59 -4.27
C TRP A 85 12.56 -5.10 -2.88
N PHE A 86 13.67 -5.61 -2.35
CA PHE A 86 14.10 -5.33 -0.97
C PHE A 86 15.41 -4.54 -0.91
N ALA A 87 15.27 -3.28 -0.49
CA ALA A 87 16.34 -2.32 -0.14
C ALA A 87 17.17 -1.78 -1.32
N ARG A 88 16.72 -0.70 -1.97
CA ARG A 88 17.64 0.21 -2.69
C ARG A 88 18.25 1.20 -1.69
N ASP A 89 19.57 1.28 -1.62
CA ASP A 89 20.28 2.32 -0.86
C ASP A 89 20.29 3.68 -1.60
N GLU A 90 20.94 4.68 -1.00
CA GLU A 90 21.04 6.06 -1.51
C GLU A 90 21.78 6.17 -2.86
N GLN A 91 22.47 5.11 -3.33
CA GLN A 91 23.08 5.04 -4.66
C GLN A 91 22.35 4.07 -5.61
N GLY A 92 21.23 3.47 -5.18
CA GLY A 92 20.44 2.53 -5.97
C GLY A 92 20.99 1.10 -5.99
N GLN A 93 21.96 0.74 -5.14
CA GLN A 93 22.41 -0.63 -4.96
C GLN A 93 21.58 -1.38 -3.92
N LEU A 94 21.35 -2.66 -4.21
CA LEU A 94 20.44 -3.51 -3.46
C LEU A 94 21.17 -4.10 -2.23
N ARG A 95 20.75 -3.78 -1.00
CA ARG A 95 21.14 -4.61 0.16
C ARG A 95 20.30 -5.88 0.11
N VAL A 96 20.87 -6.92 -0.48
CA VAL A 96 20.36 -8.29 -0.41
C VAL A 96 20.23 -8.67 1.07
N LEU A 97 19.01 -8.61 1.61
CA LEU A 97 18.65 -9.40 2.78
C LEU A 97 18.53 -10.85 2.29
N SER A 98 19.67 -11.52 2.06
CA SER A 98 19.69 -12.96 1.77
C SER A 98 18.88 -13.73 2.81
N ASP A 99 18.86 -13.23 4.04
CA ASP A 99 18.21 -13.85 5.19
C ASP A 99 16.71 -13.53 5.28
N ALA A 100 16.25 -12.36 4.82
CA ALA A 100 14.82 -12.00 4.91
C ALA A 100 13.98 -12.64 3.79
N GLY A 101 14.60 -13.12 2.71
CA GLY A 101 13.89 -13.83 1.64
C GLY A 101 13.11 -15.04 2.17
N GLY A 102 13.70 -15.79 3.12
CA GLY A 102 13.03 -16.88 3.82
C GLY A 102 11.84 -16.40 4.65
N GLY A 103 12.01 -15.32 5.41
CA GLY A 103 10.95 -14.72 6.24
C GLY A 103 9.77 -14.22 5.40
N VAL A 104 10.01 -13.59 4.24
CA VAL A 104 8.93 -13.13 3.35
C VAL A 104 8.10 -14.30 2.83
N VAL A 105 8.77 -15.34 2.33
CA VAL A 105 8.09 -16.55 1.82
C VAL A 105 7.27 -17.20 2.94
N GLN A 106 7.87 -17.42 4.10
CA GLN A 106 7.23 -18.07 5.23
C GLN A 106 6.01 -17.29 5.75
N LEU A 107 6.15 -15.98 5.95
CA LEU A 107 5.07 -15.12 6.46
C LEU A 107 3.90 -15.06 5.46
N LEU A 108 4.17 -14.92 4.16
CA LEU A 108 3.11 -14.94 3.14
C LEU A 108 2.41 -16.28 3.04
N GLN A 109 3.15 -17.40 3.09
CA GLN A 109 2.56 -18.75 3.10
C GLN A 109 1.69 -18.95 4.35
N ALA A 110 2.16 -18.52 5.53
CA ALA A 110 1.39 -18.58 6.77
C ALA A 110 0.08 -17.79 6.66
N TYR A 111 0.13 -16.57 6.10
CA TYR A 111 -1.05 -15.73 5.92
C TYR A 111 -2.04 -16.31 4.89
N LEU A 112 -1.56 -16.76 3.73
CA LEU A 112 -2.44 -17.31 2.68
C LEU A 112 -3.07 -18.66 3.09
N ASN A 113 -2.40 -19.44 3.94
CA ASN A 113 -2.99 -20.62 4.58
C ASN A 113 -4.07 -20.26 5.62
N MET A 114 -3.97 -19.08 6.23
CA MET A 114 -4.95 -18.60 7.21
C MET A 114 -6.19 -18.03 6.52
N VAL A 115 -6.02 -17.39 5.35
CA VAL A 115 -7.10 -16.65 4.68
C VAL A 115 -7.19 -16.97 3.18
N PRO A 116 -7.90 -18.06 2.81
CA PRO A 116 -7.85 -18.63 1.46
C PRO A 116 -8.58 -17.83 0.38
N ASP A 117 -9.39 -16.83 0.74
CA ASP A 117 -10.09 -15.95 -0.21
C ASP A 117 -9.16 -14.87 -0.82
N ILE A 118 -7.95 -14.73 -0.26
CA ILE A 118 -6.96 -13.76 -0.71
C ILE A 118 -6.17 -14.29 -1.91
N GLN A 119 -6.19 -13.50 -2.98
CA GLN A 119 -5.39 -13.70 -4.16
C GLN A 119 -4.00 -13.12 -3.95
N TYR A 120 -2.99 -13.91 -4.30
CA TYR A 120 -1.62 -13.41 -4.31
C TYR A 120 -1.46 -12.34 -5.39
N THR A 121 -0.89 -11.19 -5.02
CA THR A 121 -0.44 -10.18 -5.97
C THR A 121 1.03 -9.82 -5.69
N PRO A 122 1.79 -9.36 -6.71
CA PRO A 122 3.20 -8.97 -6.52
C PRO A 122 3.41 -7.83 -5.50
N GLY A 123 2.36 -7.11 -5.09
CA GLY A 123 2.45 -6.10 -4.04
C GLY A 123 2.63 -6.68 -2.62
N LEU A 124 2.14 -7.90 -2.35
CA LEU A 124 2.19 -8.49 -1.00
C LEU A 124 3.62 -8.71 -0.46
N PRO A 125 4.58 -9.29 -1.23
CA PRO A 125 5.96 -9.41 -0.79
C PRO A 125 6.57 -8.09 -0.36
N HIS A 126 6.23 -6.99 -1.04
CA HIS A 126 6.76 -5.67 -0.73
C HIS A 126 6.37 -5.19 0.67
N ILE A 127 5.09 -5.33 1.01
CA ILE A 127 4.57 -4.96 2.34
C ILE A 127 5.25 -5.81 3.41
N VAL A 128 5.34 -7.12 3.18
CA VAL A 128 5.94 -8.06 4.14
C VAL A 128 7.42 -7.78 4.35
N GLY A 129 8.20 -7.62 3.28
CA GLY A 129 9.63 -7.33 3.44
C GLY A 129 9.91 -5.97 4.07
N GLN A 130 9.06 -4.96 3.82
CA GLN A 130 9.17 -3.67 4.52
C GLN A 130 8.93 -3.81 6.04
N LEU A 131 8.03 -4.70 6.47
CA LEU A 131 7.82 -4.98 7.88
C LEU A 131 8.99 -5.76 8.49
N LEU A 132 9.51 -6.78 7.80
CA LEU A 132 10.65 -7.59 8.25
C LEU A 132 11.96 -6.79 8.34
N LEU A 133 12.07 -5.68 7.60
CA LEU A 133 13.18 -4.73 7.75
C LEU A 133 13.18 -3.97 9.09
N LEU A 134 12.04 -3.89 9.78
CA LEU A 134 11.85 -2.99 10.93
C LEU A 134 11.36 -3.71 12.20
N ALA A 135 10.82 -4.92 12.07
CA ALA A 135 10.19 -5.66 13.14
C ALA A 135 10.74 -7.10 13.21
N PRO A 136 10.77 -7.71 14.41
CA PRO A 136 10.87 -9.16 14.53
C PRO A 136 9.80 -9.86 13.70
N GLU A 137 10.09 -11.06 13.20
CA GLU A 137 9.24 -11.76 12.22
C GLU A 137 7.79 -11.98 12.70
N GLU A 138 7.62 -12.41 13.95
CA GLU A 138 6.27 -12.64 14.49
C GLU A 138 5.51 -11.31 14.69
N ASP A 139 6.17 -10.25 15.16
CA ASP A 139 5.57 -8.91 15.22
C ASP A 139 5.18 -8.41 13.80
N ALA A 140 6.04 -8.63 12.81
CA ALA A 140 5.76 -8.30 11.41
C ALA A 140 4.51 -9.02 10.90
N PHE A 141 4.33 -10.30 11.23
CA PHE A 141 3.15 -11.08 10.86
C PHE A 141 1.86 -10.50 11.44
N TRP A 142 1.85 -10.16 12.74
CA TRP A 142 0.66 -9.60 13.38
C TRP A 142 0.34 -8.17 12.92
N ILE A 143 1.37 -7.34 12.67
CA ILE A 143 1.18 -6.03 12.04
C ILE A 143 0.60 -6.20 10.62
N PHE A 144 1.14 -7.13 9.83
CA PHE A 144 0.67 -7.41 8.48
C PHE A 144 -0.80 -7.84 8.46
N ILE A 145 -1.20 -8.79 9.30
CA ILE A 145 -2.61 -9.20 9.44
C ILE A 145 -3.49 -7.99 9.74
N SER A 146 -3.06 -7.15 10.69
CA SER A 146 -3.88 -6.01 11.08
C SER A 146 -4.00 -4.95 9.99
N ILE A 147 -2.92 -4.71 9.22
CA ILE A 147 -2.96 -3.85 8.03
C ILE A 147 -3.94 -4.42 6.99
N MET A 148 -3.86 -5.73 6.71
CA MET A 148 -4.78 -6.40 5.80
C MET A 148 -6.22 -6.20 6.27
N ASP A 149 -6.56 -6.59 7.49
CA ASP A 149 -7.92 -6.50 8.03
C ASP A 149 -8.48 -5.09 8.09
N THR A 150 -7.65 -4.13 8.50
CA THR A 150 -8.12 -2.77 8.80
C THR A 150 -8.17 -1.89 7.55
N HIS A 151 -7.36 -2.18 6.55
CA HIS A 151 -7.12 -1.25 5.45
C HIS A 151 -7.27 -1.86 4.06
N ILE A 152 -6.56 -2.96 3.76
CA ILE A 152 -6.26 -3.30 2.36
C ILE A 152 -6.72 -4.68 1.90
N ARG A 153 -7.22 -5.54 2.79
CA ARG A 153 -7.72 -6.89 2.46
C ARG A 153 -8.64 -6.91 1.24
N PRO A 154 -9.61 -5.99 1.07
CA PRO A 154 -10.48 -5.99 -0.09
C PRO A 154 -9.77 -5.76 -1.43
N TYR A 155 -8.54 -5.23 -1.48
CA TYR A 155 -7.79 -5.11 -2.74
C TYR A 155 -7.25 -6.45 -3.26
N PHE A 156 -7.24 -7.48 -2.41
CA PHE A 156 -6.71 -8.80 -2.72
C PHE A 156 -7.79 -9.90 -2.64
N SER A 157 -9.00 -9.56 -2.17
CA SER A 157 -10.08 -10.54 -2.00
C SER A 157 -10.69 -10.91 -3.36
N SER A 158 -10.88 -12.21 -3.59
CA SER A 158 -11.45 -12.70 -4.86
C SER A 158 -12.84 -12.10 -5.13
N GLY A 159 -13.04 -11.54 -6.33
CA GLY A 159 -14.32 -10.93 -6.73
C GLY A 159 -14.65 -9.59 -6.06
N SER A 160 -13.71 -9.02 -5.31
CA SER A 160 -13.83 -7.66 -4.80
C SER A 160 -13.68 -6.63 -5.91
N ILE A 161 -14.48 -5.56 -5.82
CA ILE A 161 -14.43 -4.41 -6.74
C ILE A 161 -13.72 -3.20 -6.11
N GLN A 162 -13.06 -3.38 -4.95
CA GLN A 162 -12.58 -2.26 -4.15
C GLN A 162 -11.48 -1.47 -4.87
N MET A 163 -10.67 -2.12 -5.69
CA MET A 163 -9.62 -1.45 -6.46
C MET A 163 -10.24 -0.53 -7.53
N GLU A 164 -11.26 -1.00 -8.24
CA GLU A 164 -11.99 -0.21 -9.23
C GLU A 164 -12.66 1.01 -8.58
N VAL A 165 -13.30 0.78 -7.42
CA VAL A 165 -13.94 1.85 -6.63
C VAL A 165 -12.93 2.91 -6.21
N ASP A 166 -11.78 2.51 -5.67
CA ASP A 166 -10.80 3.47 -5.18
C ASP A 166 -10.05 4.17 -6.33
N SER A 167 -9.82 3.48 -7.45
CA SER A 167 -9.19 4.08 -8.64
C SER A 167 -10.11 5.10 -9.30
N ALA A 168 -11.41 4.82 -9.42
CA ALA A 168 -12.39 5.80 -9.90
C ALA A 168 -12.49 7.02 -8.96
N LEU A 169 -12.32 6.81 -7.65
CA LEU A 169 -12.33 7.92 -6.68
C LEU A 169 -11.08 8.76 -6.82
N PHE A 170 -9.95 8.11 -7.08
CA PHE A 170 -8.69 8.78 -7.33
C PHE A 170 -8.78 9.65 -8.58
N SER A 171 -9.38 9.14 -9.67
CA SER A 171 -9.62 9.94 -10.89
C SER A 171 -10.40 11.21 -10.62
N ARG A 172 -11.52 11.12 -9.86
CA ARG A 172 -12.30 12.31 -9.49
C ARG A 172 -11.50 13.28 -8.61
N ALA A 173 -10.75 12.74 -7.65
CA ALA A 173 -9.91 13.56 -6.79
C ALA A 173 -8.77 14.24 -7.56
N LEU A 174 -8.21 13.55 -8.56
CA LEU A 174 -7.19 14.08 -9.46
C LEU A 174 -7.77 15.19 -10.33
N GLU A 175 -8.96 15.01 -10.91
CA GLU A 175 -9.63 16.04 -11.71
C GLU A 175 -9.90 17.31 -10.91
N VAL A 176 -10.31 17.19 -9.65
CA VAL A 176 -10.52 18.32 -8.74
C VAL A 176 -9.22 19.04 -8.36
N ASN A 177 -8.12 18.30 -8.21
CA ASN A 177 -6.84 18.89 -7.80
C ASN A 177 -6.01 19.42 -8.99
N ASP A 178 -6.08 18.77 -10.15
CA ASP A 178 -5.38 19.15 -11.39
C ASP A 178 -6.10 18.59 -12.64
N ALA A 179 -7.10 19.34 -13.13
CA ALA A 179 -7.88 18.97 -14.30
C ALA A 179 -7.04 18.80 -15.59
N GLN A 180 -5.91 19.53 -15.71
CA GLN A 180 -5.05 19.42 -16.90
C GLN A 180 -4.33 18.07 -16.93
N VAL A 181 -3.74 17.67 -15.81
CA VAL A 181 -3.09 16.36 -15.70
C VAL A 181 -4.12 15.23 -15.78
N ALA A 182 -5.29 15.40 -15.14
CA ALA A 182 -6.38 14.42 -15.23
C ALA A 182 -6.79 14.17 -16.68
N LYS A 183 -7.04 15.23 -17.45
CA LYS A 183 -7.35 15.12 -18.88
C LYS A 183 -6.22 14.43 -19.64
N LYS A 184 -4.97 14.87 -19.43
CA LYS A 184 -3.80 14.31 -20.11
C LYS A 184 -3.68 12.80 -19.90
N LEU A 185 -3.79 12.32 -18.67
CA LEU A 185 -3.61 10.91 -18.33
C LEU A 185 -4.84 10.07 -18.72
N LEU A 186 -6.04 10.52 -18.33
CA LEU A 186 -7.24 9.69 -18.36
C LEU A 186 -8.00 9.79 -19.68
N VAL A 187 -7.90 10.93 -20.39
CA VAL A 187 -8.63 11.17 -21.64
C VAL A 187 -7.70 11.12 -22.83
N ASP A 188 -6.64 11.94 -22.84
CA ASP A 188 -5.77 12.07 -24.02
C ASP A 188 -4.91 10.81 -24.21
N MET A 189 -4.41 10.21 -23.13
CA MET A 189 -3.66 8.94 -23.15
C MET A 189 -4.53 7.71 -22.92
N GLY A 190 -5.76 7.86 -22.44
CA GLY A 190 -6.67 6.75 -22.17
C GLY A 190 -6.20 5.79 -21.06
N ILE A 191 -5.34 6.25 -20.14
CA ILE A 191 -4.79 5.40 -19.07
C ILE A 191 -5.90 4.96 -18.13
N ASN A 192 -6.03 3.64 -17.94
CA ASN A 192 -6.95 3.11 -16.95
C ASN A 192 -6.50 3.52 -15.54
N PRO A 193 -7.38 4.14 -14.71
CA PRO A 193 -7.05 4.52 -13.35
C PRO A 193 -6.48 3.39 -12.47
N ASN A 194 -6.90 2.13 -12.70
CA ASN A 194 -6.36 0.96 -12.01
C ASN A 194 -4.87 0.77 -12.30
N ALA A 195 -4.41 1.05 -13.53
CA ALA A 195 -3.00 0.95 -13.89
C ALA A 195 -2.14 1.91 -13.06
N ILE A 196 -2.70 3.05 -12.65
CA ILE A 196 -2.04 4.01 -11.76
C ILE A 196 -2.11 3.53 -10.31
N CYS A 197 -3.31 3.24 -9.80
CA CYS A 197 -3.56 3.06 -8.37
C CYS A 197 -3.18 1.68 -7.83
N GLN A 198 -3.33 0.62 -8.63
CA GLN A 198 -3.12 -0.75 -8.16
C GLN A 198 -1.68 -0.98 -7.68
N PRO A 199 -0.62 -0.60 -8.44
CA PRO A 199 0.76 -0.72 -7.96
C PRO A 199 1.02 0.05 -6.68
N TRP A 200 0.42 1.23 -6.51
CA TRP A 200 0.56 2.04 -5.29
C TRP A 200 -0.14 1.40 -4.09
N PHE A 201 -1.42 1.06 -4.19
CA PHE A 201 -2.23 0.66 -3.04
C PHE A 201 -1.97 -0.78 -2.60
N THR A 202 -1.70 -1.70 -3.54
CA THR A 202 -1.39 -3.10 -3.20
C THR A 202 0.02 -3.32 -2.67
N SER A 203 0.93 -2.36 -2.84
CA SER A 203 2.27 -2.36 -2.26
C SER A 203 2.44 -1.35 -1.12
N LEU A 204 1.41 -0.55 -0.82
CA LEU A 204 1.50 0.61 0.07
C LEU A 204 2.68 1.54 -0.27
N PHE A 205 2.85 1.82 -1.56
CA PHE A 205 3.90 2.65 -2.16
C PHE A 205 5.34 2.13 -2.00
N VAL A 206 5.53 0.89 -1.51
CA VAL A 206 6.86 0.27 -1.46
C VAL A 206 7.37 0.11 -2.90
N GLY A 207 8.62 0.53 -3.14
CA GLY A 207 9.22 0.56 -4.48
C GLY A 207 8.87 1.79 -5.32
N CYS A 208 7.92 2.61 -4.89
CA CYS A 208 7.60 3.90 -5.49
C CYS A 208 8.34 5.05 -4.79
N LEU A 209 8.29 5.07 -3.45
CA LEU A 209 8.94 6.09 -2.64
C LEU A 209 10.30 5.60 -2.10
N PRO A 210 11.30 6.50 -1.96
CA PRO A 210 12.53 6.18 -1.23
C PRO A 210 12.24 5.84 0.24
N ALA A 211 13.13 5.09 0.88
CA ALA A 211 12.88 4.48 2.20
C ALA A 211 12.45 5.47 3.29
N GLU A 212 13.08 6.65 3.35
CA GLU A 212 12.72 7.67 4.34
C GLU A 212 11.32 8.26 4.11
N TYR A 213 10.94 8.47 2.85
CA TYR A 213 9.61 8.97 2.48
C TYR A 213 8.54 7.90 2.72
N LEU A 214 8.86 6.64 2.41
CA LEU A 214 7.99 5.49 2.60
C LEU A 214 7.71 5.24 4.09
N THR A 215 8.74 5.25 4.94
CA THR A 215 8.56 5.07 6.38
C THR A 215 7.70 6.16 7.00
N ARG A 216 7.92 7.43 6.61
CA ARG A 216 7.05 8.54 7.02
C ARG A 216 5.64 8.41 6.46
N THR A 217 5.48 7.90 5.24
CA THR A 217 4.16 7.58 4.67
C THR A 217 3.42 6.56 5.53
N TRP A 218 4.09 5.50 5.96
CA TRP A 218 3.49 4.45 6.79
C TRP A 218 3.16 4.93 8.21
N ASP A 219 4.03 5.75 8.83
CA ASP A 219 3.77 6.35 10.14
C ASP A 219 2.40 7.07 10.16
N LEU A 220 2.07 7.81 9.10
CA LEU A 220 0.83 8.57 9.01
C LEU A 220 -0.32 7.78 8.38
N PHE A 221 -0.06 6.89 7.43
CA PHE A 221 -1.06 5.99 6.85
C PHE A 221 -1.72 5.11 7.93
N LEU A 222 -0.95 4.52 8.83
CA LEU A 222 -1.51 3.67 9.90
C LEU A 222 -2.38 4.46 10.88
N TYR A 223 -2.18 5.78 10.96
CA TYR A 223 -3.02 6.68 11.75
C TYR A 223 -4.26 7.16 10.97
N ASP A 224 -4.06 7.84 9.83
CA ASP A 224 -5.10 8.51 9.03
C ASP A 224 -5.92 7.51 8.16
N GLY A 225 -5.34 6.36 7.81
CA GLY A 225 -5.94 5.30 7.01
C GLY A 225 -5.92 5.57 5.50
N ILE A 226 -6.78 4.86 4.77
CA ILE A 226 -6.84 4.90 3.29
C ILE A 226 -6.89 6.31 2.68
N PRO A 227 -7.64 7.31 3.21
CA PRO A 227 -7.62 8.66 2.65
C PRO A 227 -6.21 9.28 2.53
N PHE A 228 -5.28 8.88 3.41
CA PHE A 228 -3.89 9.33 3.32
C PHE A 228 -3.18 8.78 2.07
N LEU A 229 -3.44 7.53 1.67
CA LEU A 229 -2.89 6.94 0.44
C LEU A 229 -3.32 7.71 -0.82
N PHE A 230 -4.56 8.21 -0.85
CA PHE A 230 -5.03 9.08 -1.94
C PHE A 230 -4.24 10.39 -2.01
N ARG A 231 -3.99 11.03 -0.86
CA ARG A 231 -3.18 12.27 -0.81
C ARG A 231 -1.76 12.01 -1.27
N VAL A 232 -1.16 10.88 -0.90
CA VAL A 232 0.17 10.48 -1.35
C VAL A 232 0.21 10.32 -2.87
N GLY A 233 -0.77 9.64 -3.47
CA GLY A 233 -0.87 9.50 -4.93
C GLY A 233 -1.01 10.86 -5.63
N LEU A 234 -1.87 11.74 -5.12
CA LEU A 234 -2.04 13.10 -5.68
C LEU A 234 -0.78 13.96 -5.51
N ALA A 235 -0.05 13.80 -4.41
CA ALA A 235 1.22 14.46 -4.21
C ALA A 235 2.27 13.99 -5.21
N ILE A 236 2.38 12.68 -5.46
CA ILE A 236 3.28 12.12 -6.49
C ILE A 236 2.95 12.72 -7.86
N VAL A 237 1.67 12.75 -8.25
CA VAL A 237 1.24 13.39 -9.51
C VAL A 237 1.69 14.84 -9.58
N SER A 238 1.59 15.59 -8.48
CA SER A 238 2.01 16.99 -8.42
C SER A 238 3.53 17.15 -8.57
N PHE A 239 4.33 16.24 -8.01
CA PHE A 239 5.79 16.27 -8.11
C PHE A 239 6.30 16.04 -9.53
N VAL A 240 5.64 15.15 -10.28
CA VAL A 240 6.00 14.85 -11.68
C VAL A 240 5.12 15.58 -12.70
N ARG A 241 4.30 16.55 -12.26
CA ARG A 241 3.31 17.25 -13.09
C ARG A 241 3.87 17.73 -14.43
N ARG A 242 5.01 18.42 -14.40
CA ARG A 242 5.63 19.00 -15.60
C ARG A 242 6.01 17.91 -16.61
N GLN A 243 6.57 16.81 -16.12
CA GLN A 243 6.97 15.67 -16.94
C GLN A 243 5.74 14.97 -17.54
N LEU A 244 4.67 14.80 -16.75
CA LEU A 244 3.43 14.17 -17.22
C LEU A 244 2.76 14.96 -18.35
N LEU A 245 2.71 16.29 -18.23
CA LEU A 245 2.14 17.14 -19.28
C LEU A 245 2.93 17.07 -20.59
N ASN A 246 4.25 16.86 -20.50
CA ASN A 246 5.14 16.72 -21.65
C ASN A 246 5.26 15.27 -22.16
N CYS A 247 4.71 14.27 -21.45
CA CYS A 247 4.78 12.88 -21.87
C CYS A 247 3.94 12.64 -23.13
N THR A 248 4.43 11.76 -23.98
CA THR A 248 3.77 11.35 -25.22
C THR A 248 3.34 9.88 -25.22
N SER A 249 3.79 9.08 -24.25
CA SER A 249 3.44 7.67 -24.12
C SER A 249 2.85 7.35 -22.75
N GLU A 250 1.90 6.40 -22.73
CA GLU A 250 1.33 5.83 -21.50
C GLU A 250 2.41 5.17 -20.64
N GLU A 251 3.29 4.37 -21.24
CA GLU A 251 4.35 3.67 -20.53
C GLU A 251 5.28 4.63 -19.76
N THR A 252 5.70 5.73 -20.39
CA THR A 252 6.54 6.73 -19.71
C THR A 252 5.78 7.45 -18.61
N ALA A 253 4.49 7.77 -18.82
CA ALA A 253 3.67 8.38 -17.79
C ALA A 253 3.48 7.46 -16.56
N LEU A 254 3.17 6.18 -16.78
CA LEU A 254 3.06 5.18 -15.71
C LEU A 254 4.40 4.97 -15.00
N SER A 255 5.51 4.89 -15.73
CA SER A 255 6.84 4.77 -15.15
C SER A 255 7.18 5.95 -14.23
N LEU A 256 6.88 7.18 -14.65
CA LEU A 256 7.06 8.39 -13.82
C LEU A 256 6.19 8.38 -12.56
N LEU A 257 4.96 7.89 -12.65
CA LEU A 257 4.03 7.81 -11.53
C LEU A 257 4.44 6.71 -10.53
N HIS A 258 4.85 5.54 -11.02
CA HIS A 258 5.22 4.42 -10.17
C HIS A 258 6.64 4.52 -9.64
N ARG A 259 7.53 5.28 -10.30
CA ARG A 259 8.93 5.48 -9.92
C ARG A 259 9.36 6.94 -10.19
N PRO A 260 8.82 7.90 -9.43
CA PRO A 260 9.19 9.31 -9.59
C PRO A 260 10.71 9.48 -9.38
N PRO A 261 11.41 10.22 -10.25
CA PRO A 261 12.83 10.47 -10.05
C PRO A 261 13.06 11.20 -8.71
N PRO A 262 14.09 10.83 -7.91
CA PRO A 262 14.31 11.43 -6.59
C PRO A 262 14.37 12.96 -6.59
N LEU A 263 14.92 13.55 -7.65
CA LEU A 263 15.01 15.00 -7.86
C LEU A 263 13.65 15.72 -7.99
N THR A 264 12.57 14.98 -8.23
CA THR A 264 11.21 15.54 -8.30
C THR A 264 10.53 15.63 -6.93
N LEU A 265 11.02 14.86 -5.96
CA LEU A 265 10.48 14.85 -4.61
C LEU A 265 10.94 16.10 -3.84
N PRO A 266 10.17 16.55 -2.84
CA PRO A 266 10.62 17.59 -1.91
C PRO A 266 11.95 17.20 -1.25
N PRO A 267 12.79 18.18 -0.84
CA PRO A 267 14.16 17.91 -0.41
C PRO A 267 14.28 17.14 0.92
N SER A 268 13.20 17.03 1.68
CA SER A 268 13.16 16.26 2.92
C SER A 268 11.82 15.54 3.09
N PRO A 269 11.78 14.43 3.85
CA PRO A 269 10.54 13.74 4.20
C PRO A 269 9.51 14.65 4.89
N GLU A 270 9.95 15.67 5.65
CA GLU A 270 9.03 16.57 6.35
C GLU A 270 8.43 17.64 5.43
N ASN A 271 9.18 18.11 4.43
CA ASN A 271 8.61 18.94 3.37
C ASN A 271 7.63 18.13 2.50
N TYR A 272 7.96 16.86 2.25
CA TYR A 272 7.07 15.92 1.60
C TYR A 272 5.75 15.74 2.37
N LEU A 273 5.80 15.45 3.68
CA LEU A 273 4.58 15.31 4.49
C LEU A 273 3.77 16.60 4.53
N SER A 274 4.43 17.76 4.66
CA SER A 274 3.74 19.05 4.61
C SER A 274 3.00 19.26 3.30
N PHE A 275 3.60 18.84 2.18
CA PHE A 275 2.94 18.87 0.87
C PHE A 275 1.78 17.87 0.78
N VAL A 276 1.95 16.63 1.23
CA VAL A 276 0.88 15.63 1.25
C VAL A 276 -0.34 16.13 2.04
N TYR A 277 -0.13 16.81 3.18
CA TYR A 277 -1.22 17.40 3.96
C TYR A 277 -1.83 18.66 3.35
N SER A 278 -1.17 19.34 2.41
CA SER A 278 -1.72 20.50 1.70
C SER A 278 -2.67 20.11 0.57
N ILE A 279 -2.63 18.84 0.11
CA ILE A 279 -3.53 18.30 -0.89
C ILE A 279 -4.99 18.45 -0.44
N LYS A 280 -5.81 19.02 -1.33
CA LYS A 280 -7.23 19.28 -1.06
C LYS A 280 -8.03 17.98 -1.18
N LEU A 281 -8.12 17.27 -0.06
CA LEU A 281 -8.93 16.07 0.08
C LEU A 281 -9.38 15.94 1.53
N LYS A 282 -10.69 15.84 1.80
CA LYS A 282 -11.22 15.61 3.15
C LYS A 282 -11.44 14.12 3.39
N ASP A 283 -11.04 13.63 4.57
CA ASP A 283 -11.15 12.21 4.93
C ASP A 283 -12.60 11.71 4.88
N ASP A 284 -13.53 12.52 5.40
CA ASP A 284 -14.95 12.17 5.45
C ASP A 284 -15.57 12.12 4.05
N ASP A 285 -15.10 12.96 3.14
CA ASP A 285 -15.56 12.93 1.75
C ASP A 285 -15.07 11.66 1.06
N VAL A 286 -13.80 11.27 1.25
CA VAL A 286 -13.28 10.00 0.74
C VAL A 286 -14.11 8.84 1.27
N LYS A 287 -14.31 8.74 2.59
CA LYS A 287 -15.10 7.66 3.21
C LYS A 287 -16.52 7.58 2.66
N LYS A 288 -17.22 8.72 2.55
CA LYS A 288 -18.58 8.79 2.01
C LYS A 288 -18.63 8.40 0.52
N GLN A 289 -17.68 8.89 -0.27
CA GLN A 289 -17.63 8.63 -1.70
C GLN A 289 -17.27 7.18 -2.02
N ARG A 290 -16.42 6.53 -1.20
CA ARG A 290 -16.12 5.09 -1.33
C ARG A 290 -17.41 4.25 -1.24
N ILE A 291 -18.24 4.48 -0.22
CA ILE A 291 -19.52 3.76 -0.05
C ILE A 291 -20.46 4.01 -1.24
N LYS A 292 -20.60 5.27 -1.67
CA LYS A 292 -21.46 5.62 -2.81
C LYS A 292 -20.99 4.96 -4.12
N MET A 293 -19.68 4.97 -4.37
CA MET A 293 -19.12 4.45 -5.59
C MET A 293 -19.13 2.92 -5.63
N GLU A 294 -18.94 2.26 -4.49
CA GLU A 294 -19.12 0.82 -4.39
C GLU A 294 -20.54 0.39 -4.79
N ALA A 295 -21.56 1.12 -4.33
CA ALA A 295 -22.95 0.88 -4.74
C ALA A 295 -23.16 1.13 -6.24
N GLN A 296 -22.50 2.13 -6.82
CA GLN A 296 -22.58 2.44 -8.26
C GLN A 296 -21.93 1.33 -9.11
N VAL A 297 -20.71 0.90 -8.77
CA VAL A 297 -19.97 -0.12 -9.51
C VAL A 297 -20.70 -1.47 -9.42
N LYS A 298 -21.20 -1.87 -8.24
CA LYS A 298 -22.01 -3.09 -8.10
C LYS A 298 -23.23 -3.11 -9.03
N ARG A 299 -23.92 -1.97 -9.20
CA ARG A 299 -25.06 -1.85 -10.12
C ARG A 299 -24.63 -2.01 -11.57
N GLN A 300 -23.50 -1.43 -11.98
CA GLN A 300 -22.98 -1.55 -13.35
C GLN A 300 -22.57 -3.00 -13.67
N THR A 301 -21.91 -3.69 -12.74
CA THR A 301 -21.50 -5.10 -12.90
C THR A 301 -22.70 -6.04 -12.95
N GLN A 302 -23.80 -5.72 -12.26
CA GLN A 302 -25.04 -6.52 -12.31
C GLN A 302 -25.89 -6.24 -13.55
N GLN A 303 -25.77 -5.05 -14.15
CA GLN A 303 -26.52 -4.64 -15.34
C GLN A 303 -25.84 -5.01 -16.66
N GLN A 304 -24.55 -5.38 -16.67
CA GLN A 304 -23.95 -6.04 -17.82
C GLN A 304 -24.52 -7.47 -17.95
N PRO A 305 -25.27 -7.79 -19.02
CA PRO A 305 -25.70 -9.16 -19.23
C PRO A 305 -24.45 -10.02 -19.42
N ARG A 306 -24.44 -11.22 -18.83
CA ARG A 306 -23.49 -12.29 -19.17
C ARG A 306 -23.70 -12.68 -20.64
N GLY A 307 -23.15 -11.89 -21.55
CA GLY A 307 -23.28 -12.03 -22.99
C GLY A 307 -22.19 -12.91 -23.57
N ALA A 308 -22.63 -14.06 -24.11
CA ALA A 308 -21.97 -14.87 -25.14
C ALA A 308 -20.67 -15.60 -24.76
N ASN A 309 -20.82 -16.78 -24.15
CA ASN A 309 -19.98 -17.91 -24.53
C ASN A 309 -20.22 -18.18 -26.03
N THR A 310 -19.33 -17.69 -26.90
CA THR A 310 -19.21 -18.19 -28.26
C THR A 310 -18.66 -19.61 -28.18
N ALA A 311 -19.53 -20.58 -27.94
CA ALA A 311 -19.31 -21.94 -28.38
C ALA A 311 -19.39 -21.91 -29.91
N GLY A 312 -18.26 -21.60 -30.55
CA GLY A 312 -18.08 -21.87 -31.97
C GLY A 312 -18.08 -23.38 -32.14
N SER A 313 -19.25 -23.94 -32.47
CA SER A 313 -19.35 -25.29 -33.02
C SER A 313 -18.58 -25.32 -34.33
N ILE A 314 -17.34 -25.82 -34.28
CA ILE A 314 -16.60 -26.20 -35.48
C ILE A 314 -17.33 -27.42 -36.04
N SER A 315 -18.19 -27.19 -37.02
CA SER A 315 -18.71 -28.21 -37.92
C SER A 315 -17.56 -28.67 -38.83
N LEU A 316 -17.10 -29.91 -38.63
CA LEU A 316 -16.21 -30.59 -39.56
C LEU A 316 -16.95 -30.86 -40.88
N PRO A 317 -16.34 -30.60 -42.06
CA PRO A 317 -16.91 -31.06 -43.31
C PRO A 317 -16.76 -32.57 -43.43
N ARG A 318 -17.87 -33.25 -43.70
CA ARG A 318 -17.85 -34.56 -44.37
C ARG A 318 -17.52 -34.31 -45.84
N VAL A 319 -16.39 -34.83 -46.31
CA VAL A 319 -16.19 -35.78 -47.43
C VAL A 319 -14.69 -36.00 -47.54
#